data_AF-A0A942R1X5-F1
#
_entry.id   AF-A0A942R1X5-F1
#
_cell.length_a   1.000
_cell.length_b   1.000
_cell.length_c   1.000
_cell.angle_alpha   90.00
_cell.angle_beta   90.00
_cell.angle_gamma   90.00
#
_symmetry.space_group_name_H-M   'P 1'
#
loop_
_entity.id
_entity.type
_entity.pdbx_description
1 polymer ?
#
loop_
_entity_poly.entity_id
_entity_poly.type
_entity_poly.pdbx_seq_one_letter_code
_entity_poly.pdbx_strand_id
1 'polypeptide(L)'
;MTIKNFSVKTKKHNVGVQHVVLLLAMSAFFFYFYFFNMVPQLIAGFVVPLFEPSMDQQQKIGFVKFDGLSWGTTSKEKEMEGMGKPISKDLINREYIFDFSWDARNEEEHGYSKNAAEFYAKAPVLGDNAIILEPWLGFSILALIFSFITTLLITMFMPSNIGFMAMLLDRQIDNTKVKLRLQTGFADEIIDLLIMPDDKLAEKDISEVRSAFRMIWDRTMTEDIASPFQSARFDDVFDNDTDIVFFRNEAIYTRIKEFFSDFVVIEIIDLKNGLLWRRNRLHITKGFRLYMSHHFTEKYSNLVTGLAYGGAAFLIVAVGIRGLKFIPATRPSFILLAISLEFMLLSLLAVTLMYTEEEERMDKMLKKMEDANRSQLEALRGQQADIHQLSNALVGQTAEIIRTRVETAIEDYMTSGDQIQKVVAEEIAKKIMFSLREEKPKSGYKSYGGDSRS
;
A
#
# COMPACT_ATOMS: atom_id res chain seq x y z
N MET A 1 48.50 17.36 -27.01
CA MET A 1 47.55 17.12 -28.13
C MET A 1 46.13 17.37 -27.60
N THR A 2 45.22 17.95 -28.39
CA THR A 2 44.01 18.58 -27.83
C THR A 2 42.96 17.56 -27.38
N ILE A 3 42.53 17.64 -26.11
CA ILE A 3 41.40 16.85 -25.59
C ILE A 3 40.13 17.27 -26.35
N LYS A 4 39.54 16.34 -27.09
CA LYS A 4 38.22 16.56 -27.71
C LYS A 4 37.15 16.35 -26.65
N ASN A 5 36.43 17.42 -26.32
CA ASN A 5 35.25 17.35 -25.46
C ASN A 5 34.19 16.41 -26.04
N PHE A 6 34.15 15.16 -25.57
CA PHE A 6 33.00 14.27 -25.73
C PHE A 6 31.85 14.71 -24.80
N SER A 7 31.42 15.96 -24.95
CA SER A 7 30.13 16.40 -24.45
C SER A 7 29.06 15.70 -25.27
N VAL A 8 28.67 14.51 -24.82
CA VAL A 8 27.51 13.79 -25.35
C VAL A 8 26.32 14.72 -25.19
N LYS A 9 25.80 15.23 -26.31
CA LYS A 9 24.58 16.04 -26.32
C LYS A 9 23.44 15.19 -25.76
N THR A 10 23.13 15.37 -24.49
CA THR A 10 21.90 14.85 -23.88
C THR A 10 20.73 15.41 -24.70
N LYS A 11 20.10 14.55 -25.49
CA LYS A 11 18.86 14.90 -26.17
C LYS A 11 17.87 15.28 -25.09
N LYS A 12 17.37 16.52 -25.13
CA LYS A 12 16.30 16.94 -24.22
C LYS A 12 15.02 16.20 -24.59
N HIS A 13 14.86 15.01 -24.02
CA HIS A 13 13.64 14.22 -24.05
C HIS A 13 12.57 15.00 -23.25
N ASN A 14 11.89 15.89 -23.96
CA ASN A 14 10.76 16.70 -23.48
C ASN A 14 9.45 16.11 -23.99
N VAL A 15 8.39 16.21 -23.19
CA VAL A 15 7.04 15.73 -23.56
C VAL A 15 6.47 16.62 -24.66
N GLY A 16 6.73 16.27 -25.93
CA GLY A 16 6.11 16.91 -27.08
C GLY A 16 4.62 16.54 -27.20
N VAL A 17 3.81 17.45 -27.75
CA VAL A 17 2.34 17.31 -27.88
C VAL A 17 1.91 15.95 -28.48
N GLN A 18 2.67 15.43 -29.45
CA GLN A 18 2.41 14.14 -30.09
C GLN A 18 2.31 12.95 -29.12
N HIS A 19 3.08 12.93 -28.02
CA HIS A 19 2.99 11.88 -27.01
C HIS A 19 1.66 11.93 -26.25
N VAL A 20 1.18 13.14 -25.94
CA VAL A 20 -0.07 13.37 -25.20
C VAL A 20 -1.27 13.09 -26.09
N VAL A 21 -1.24 13.55 -27.34
CA VAL A 21 -2.29 13.27 -28.34
C VAL A 21 -2.43 11.77 -28.59
N LEU A 22 -1.31 11.04 -28.75
CA LEU A 22 -1.36 9.60 -28.92
C LEU A 22 -1.82 8.86 -27.66
N LEU A 23 -1.33 9.26 -26.47
CA LEU A 23 -1.76 8.71 -25.18
C LEU A 23 -3.28 8.83 -25.01
N LEU A 24 -3.85 9.99 -25.33
CA LEU A 24 -5.30 10.23 -25.26
C LEU A 24 -6.07 9.46 -26.34
N ALA A 25 -5.60 9.45 -27.58
CA ALA A 25 -6.25 8.72 -28.68
C ALA A 25 -6.28 7.20 -28.42
N MET A 26 -5.17 6.63 -27.95
CA MET A 26 -5.11 5.22 -27.53
C MET A 26 -5.98 4.96 -26.30
N SER A 27 -5.98 5.84 -25.30
CA SER A 27 -6.83 5.67 -24.11
C SER A 27 -8.32 5.75 -24.46
N ALA A 28 -8.71 6.55 -25.45
CA ALA A 28 -10.09 6.58 -25.96
C ALA A 28 -10.44 5.29 -26.72
N PHE A 29 -9.53 4.81 -27.58
CA PHE A 29 -9.70 3.55 -28.33
C PHE A 29 -9.81 2.33 -27.40
N PHE A 30 -8.89 2.17 -26.44
CA PHE A 30 -8.92 1.08 -25.49
C PHE A 30 -10.07 1.20 -24.48
N PHE A 31 -10.53 2.43 -24.15
CA PHE A 31 -11.74 2.61 -23.35
C PHE A 31 -12.96 2.09 -24.11
N TYR A 32 -13.13 2.48 -25.38
CA TYR A 32 -14.22 1.99 -26.23
C TYR A 32 -14.17 0.44 -26.36
N PHE A 33 -12.98 -0.11 -26.64
CA PHE A 33 -12.79 -1.56 -26.73
C PHE A 33 -13.19 -2.26 -25.42
N TYR A 34 -12.62 -1.86 -24.29
CA TYR A 34 -12.90 -2.50 -23.00
C TYR A 34 -14.35 -2.31 -22.56
N PHE A 35 -14.91 -1.11 -22.69
CA PHE A 35 -16.26 -0.81 -22.21
C PHE A 35 -17.35 -1.51 -23.04
N PHE A 36 -17.26 -1.52 -24.37
CA PHE A 36 -18.31 -2.10 -25.22
C PHE A 36 -18.14 -3.60 -25.52
N ASN A 37 -16.91 -4.13 -25.47
CA ASN A 37 -16.62 -5.52 -25.85
C ASN A 37 -16.26 -6.39 -24.64
N MET A 38 -15.27 -5.96 -23.83
CA MET A 38 -14.74 -6.81 -22.74
C MET A 38 -15.61 -6.80 -21.48
N VAL A 39 -16.11 -5.63 -21.05
CA VAL A 39 -16.94 -5.48 -19.85
C VAL A 39 -18.22 -6.35 -19.92
N PRO A 40 -19.02 -6.35 -21.01
CA PRO A 40 -20.18 -7.25 -21.13
C PRO A 40 -19.80 -8.74 -21.02
N GLN A 41 -18.70 -9.13 -21.66
CA GLN A 41 -18.22 -10.53 -21.66
C GLN A 41 -17.72 -10.97 -20.28
N LEU A 42 -16.98 -10.11 -19.56
CA LEU A 42 -16.51 -10.40 -18.21
C LEU A 42 -17.64 -10.46 -17.19
N ILE A 43 -18.63 -9.56 -17.28
CA ILE A 43 -19.80 -9.61 -16.41
C ILE A 43 -20.62 -10.86 -16.71
N ALA A 44 -20.85 -11.21 -17.98
CA ALA A 44 -21.53 -12.46 -18.32
C ALA A 44 -20.78 -13.70 -17.80
N GLY A 45 -19.46 -13.76 -18.01
CA GLY A 45 -18.60 -14.86 -17.56
C GLY A 45 -18.45 -14.96 -16.02
N PHE A 46 -18.78 -13.91 -15.27
CA PHE A 46 -18.79 -13.93 -13.81
C PHE A 46 -20.19 -14.18 -13.23
N VAL A 47 -21.22 -13.54 -13.78
CA VAL A 47 -22.59 -13.58 -13.24
C VAL A 47 -23.33 -14.85 -13.66
N VAL A 48 -23.17 -15.32 -14.91
CA VAL A 48 -23.91 -16.51 -15.36
C VAL A 48 -23.48 -17.76 -14.58
N PRO A 49 -22.19 -18.15 -14.50
CA PRO A 49 -21.79 -19.37 -13.79
C PRO A 49 -21.99 -19.32 -12.27
N LEU A 50 -22.22 -18.13 -11.70
CA LEU A 50 -22.45 -17.93 -10.27
C LEU A 50 -23.94 -17.98 -9.88
N PHE A 51 -24.86 -17.75 -10.84
CA PHE A 51 -26.30 -17.65 -10.58
C PHE A 51 -27.17 -18.48 -11.55
N GLU A 52 -26.59 -19.24 -12.46
CA GLU A 52 -27.32 -20.20 -13.30
C GLU A 52 -28.04 -21.27 -12.45
N PRO A 53 -29.17 -21.84 -12.94
CA PRO A 53 -29.87 -22.92 -12.25
C PRO A 53 -28.93 -24.12 -12.03
N SER A 54 -29.10 -24.84 -10.90
CA SER A 54 -28.29 -26.02 -10.60
C SER A 54 -28.53 -27.16 -11.60
N MET A 55 -27.63 -28.14 -11.69
CA MET A 55 -27.77 -29.29 -12.62
C MET A 55 -29.14 -30.00 -12.51
N ASP A 56 -29.65 -30.17 -11.28
CA ASP A 56 -30.96 -30.80 -11.01
C ASP A 56 -32.16 -29.92 -11.38
N GLN A 57 -31.93 -28.60 -11.51
CA GLN A 57 -32.90 -27.64 -12.03
C GLN A 57 -32.82 -27.57 -13.56
N GLN A 58 -31.62 -27.45 -14.15
CA GLN A 58 -31.41 -27.47 -15.61
C GLN A 58 -32.09 -28.69 -16.26
N GLN A 59 -31.97 -29.88 -15.66
CA GLN A 59 -32.65 -31.09 -16.11
C GLN A 59 -34.20 -31.01 -16.16
N LYS A 60 -34.82 -30.03 -15.48
CA LYS A 60 -36.27 -29.81 -15.38
C LYS A 60 -36.75 -28.57 -16.14
N ILE A 61 -36.03 -27.46 -16.03
CA ILE A 61 -36.47 -26.13 -16.51
C ILE A 61 -35.65 -25.54 -17.66
N GLY A 62 -34.64 -26.27 -18.18
CA GLY A 62 -33.83 -25.98 -19.39
C GLY A 62 -33.03 -24.68 -19.34
N PHE A 63 -31.80 -24.62 -19.85
CA PHE A 63 -31.00 -23.37 -19.81
C PHE A 63 -30.24 -23.10 -21.10
N VAL A 64 -30.61 -22.01 -21.78
CA VAL A 64 -30.18 -21.72 -23.15
C VAL A 64 -29.41 -20.40 -23.22
N LYS A 65 -28.32 -20.41 -23.99
CA LYS A 65 -27.73 -19.20 -24.54
C LYS A 65 -28.43 -18.82 -25.84
N PHE A 66 -29.10 -17.67 -25.82
CA PHE A 66 -29.70 -17.03 -26.99
C PHE A 66 -28.62 -16.32 -27.83
N ASP A 67 -29.01 -15.61 -28.88
CA ASP A 67 -28.06 -14.82 -29.67
C ASP A 67 -27.33 -13.75 -28.82
N GLY A 68 -26.09 -13.42 -29.20
CA GLY A 68 -25.25 -12.43 -28.53
C GLY A 68 -24.83 -12.79 -27.10
N LEU A 69 -25.32 -11.99 -26.13
CA LEU A 69 -24.98 -12.05 -24.70
C LEU A 69 -26.25 -12.12 -23.82
N SER A 70 -27.21 -12.94 -24.25
CA SER A 70 -28.45 -13.20 -23.52
C SER A 70 -28.60 -14.70 -23.20
N TRP A 71 -29.06 -15.00 -21.99
CA TRP A 71 -29.30 -16.34 -21.46
C TRP A 71 -30.65 -16.37 -20.71
N GLY A 72 -31.31 -17.53 -20.67
CA GLY A 72 -32.53 -17.70 -19.87
C GLY A 72 -33.03 -19.13 -19.79
N THR A 73 -33.95 -19.40 -18.86
CA THR A 73 -34.59 -20.72 -18.74
C THR A 73 -35.75 -20.92 -19.71
N THR A 74 -35.93 -22.14 -20.21
CA THR A 74 -36.93 -22.49 -21.23
C THR A 74 -37.42 -23.93 -21.06
N SER A 75 -38.70 -24.20 -21.35
CA SER A 75 -39.22 -25.56 -21.36
C SER A 75 -38.32 -26.49 -22.18
N LYS A 76 -37.88 -27.61 -21.60
CA LYS A 76 -36.82 -28.51 -22.13
C LYS A 76 -36.99 -28.93 -23.59
N GLU A 77 -38.23 -29.02 -24.07
CA GLU A 77 -38.58 -29.33 -25.46
C GLU A 77 -38.14 -28.22 -26.46
N LYS A 78 -38.11 -26.96 -26.01
CA LYS A 78 -37.68 -25.77 -26.77
C LYS A 78 -36.20 -25.44 -26.60
N GLU A 79 -35.44 -26.24 -25.84
CA GLU A 79 -34.03 -25.96 -25.50
C GLU A 79 -33.15 -25.87 -26.76
N MET A 80 -33.35 -26.80 -27.71
CA MET A 80 -32.70 -26.74 -29.03
C MET A 80 -33.29 -25.68 -29.96
N GLU A 81 -34.52 -25.21 -29.72
CA GLU A 81 -35.17 -24.21 -30.57
C GLU A 81 -34.75 -22.78 -30.22
N GLY A 82 -34.38 -22.48 -28.97
CA GLY A 82 -33.94 -21.15 -28.55
C GLY A 82 -32.46 -20.84 -28.83
N MET A 83 -31.63 -21.88 -29.01
CA MET A 83 -30.18 -21.73 -29.12
C MET A 83 -29.78 -20.89 -30.34
N GLY A 84 -29.10 -19.77 -30.11
CA GLY A 84 -28.69 -18.85 -31.18
C GLY A 84 -29.82 -18.10 -31.89
N LYS A 85 -31.05 -18.09 -31.35
CA LYS A 85 -32.13 -17.20 -31.79
C LYS A 85 -32.20 -15.94 -30.91
N PRO A 86 -32.81 -14.84 -31.37
CA PRO A 86 -33.16 -13.71 -30.50
C PRO A 86 -34.10 -14.18 -29.37
N ILE A 87 -33.92 -13.62 -28.18
CA ILE A 87 -34.73 -13.93 -27.00
C ILE A 87 -36.16 -13.41 -27.19
N SER A 88 -37.16 -14.25 -26.91
CA SER A 88 -38.58 -13.89 -27.05
C SER A 88 -39.43 -14.49 -25.92
N LYS A 89 -40.55 -13.84 -25.64
CA LYS A 89 -41.49 -14.17 -24.56
C LYS A 89 -41.97 -15.63 -24.62
N ASP A 90 -42.21 -16.16 -25.81
CA ASP A 90 -42.71 -17.52 -26.02
C ASP A 90 -41.63 -18.60 -25.88
N LEU A 91 -40.36 -18.20 -25.75
CA LEU A 91 -39.20 -19.06 -25.54
C LEU A 91 -38.64 -19.00 -24.11
N ILE A 92 -39.17 -18.18 -23.20
CA ILE A 92 -38.62 -18.04 -21.84
C ILE A 92 -39.62 -18.29 -20.70
N ASN A 93 -39.15 -18.97 -19.65
CA ASN A 93 -39.94 -19.25 -18.44
C ASN A 93 -39.90 -18.10 -17.42
N ARG A 94 -39.17 -17.00 -17.70
CA ARG A 94 -39.02 -15.78 -16.88
C ARG A 94 -38.45 -15.97 -15.45
N GLU A 95 -38.04 -17.16 -15.05
CA GLU A 95 -37.42 -17.43 -13.74
C GLU A 95 -35.97 -16.93 -13.69
N TYR A 96 -35.15 -17.39 -14.64
CA TYR A 96 -33.77 -16.96 -14.83
C TYR A 96 -33.67 -16.23 -16.17
N ILE A 97 -33.11 -15.02 -16.16
CA ILE A 97 -32.81 -14.21 -17.35
C ILE A 97 -31.51 -13.44 -17.06
N PHE A 98 -30.51 -13.59 -17.91
CA PHE A 98 -29.29 -12.79 -17.87
C PHE A 98 -29.05 -12.17 -19.23
N ASP A 99 -29.09 -10.85 -19.33
CA ASP A 99 -28.96 -10.12 -20.59
C ASP A 99 -27.99 -8.95 -20.47
N PHE A 100 -26.78 -9.20 -20.98
CA PHE A 100 -25.65 -8.26 -21.05
C PHE A 100 -25.44 -7.72 -22.48
N SER A 101 -26.43 -7.88 -23.37
CA SER A 101 -26.44 -7.18 -24.67
C SER A 101 -26.66 -5.67 -24.48
N TRP A 102 -26.36 -4.88 -25.52
CA TRP A 102 -26.70 -3.45 -25.57
C TRP A 102 -28.09 -3.19 -26.21
N ASP A 103 -28.89 -4.24 -26.39
CA ASP A 103 -30.23 -4.13 -26.97
C ASP A 103 -31.26 -3.69 -25.92
N ALA A 104 -32.22 -2.86 -26.35
CA ALA A 104 -33.45 -2.61 -25.59
C ALA A 104 -34.40 -3.81 -25.69
N ARG A 105 -35.18 -4.06 -24.63
CA ARG A 105 -36.13 -5.18 -24.55
C ARG A 105 -37.46 -4.71 -24.01
N ASN A 106 -38.55 -5.21 -24.62
CA ASN A 106 -39.94 -4.88 -24.30
C ASN A 106 -40.67 -6.10 -23.74
N GLU A 107 -41.53 -5.93 -22.73
CA GLU A 107 -42.21 -7.07 -22.10
C GLU A 107 -43.18 -7.83 -23.03
N GLU A 108 -43.76 -7.15 -24.03
CA GLU A 108 -44.69 -7.77 -24.99
C GLU A 108 -44.00 -8.82 -25.88
N GLU A 109 -42.85 -8.46 -26.46
CA GLU A 109 -42.09 -9.29 -27.42
C GLU A 109 -41.07 -10.20 -26.71
N HIS A 110 -40.32 -9.65 -25.75
CA HIS A 110 -39.14 -10.28 -25.14
C HIS A 110 -39.44 -10.89 -23.77
N GLY A 111 -40.57 -10.54 -23.15
CA GLY A 111 -41.00 -11.09 -21.86
C GLY A 111 -40.38 -10.43 -20.62
N TYR A 112 -39.52 -9.44 -20.80
CA TYR A 112 -38.96 -8.57 -19.75
C TYR A 112 -38.67 -7.18 -20.34
N SER A 113 -38.51 -6.17 -19.48
CA SER A 113 -38.23 -4.78 -19.87
C SER A 113 -36.83 -4.36 -19.43
N LYS A 114 -36.08 -3.70 -20.34
CA LYS A 114 -34.67 -3.29 -20.15
C LYS A 114 -34.29 -2.21 -21.15
N ASN A 115 -33.60 -1.15 -20.73
CA ASN A 115 -33.08 -0.14 -21.64
C ASN A 115 -31.76 -0.59 -22.31
N ALA A 116 -31.47 -0.09 -23.51
CA ALA A 116 -30.23 -0.37 -24.25
C ALA A 116 -28.93 -0.04 -23.49
N ALA A 117 -28.99 0.87 -22.51
CA ALA A 117 -27.86 1.29 -21.68
C ALA A 117 -27.84 0.64 -20.27
N GLU A 118 -28.59 -0.45 -20.08
CA GLU A 118 -28.66 -1.26 -18.87
C GLU A 118 -28.26 -2.72 -19.18
N PHE A 119 -27.84 -3.49 -18.18
CA PHE A 119 -27.83 -4.95 -18.21
C PHE A 119 -28.83 -5.50 -17.19
N TYR A 120 -29.40 -6.67 -17.48
CA TYR A 120 -30.49 -7.26 -16.70
C TYR A 120 -30.06 -8.63 -16.15
N ALA A 121 -30.18 -8.85 -14.84
CA ALA A 121 -29.89 -10.12 -14.20
C ALA A 121 -31.03 -10.50 -13.23
N LYS A 122 -31.75 -11.58 -13.54
CA LYS A 122 -32.77 -12.16 -12.68
C LYS A 122 -32.48 -13.64 -12.47
N ALA A 123 -32.49 -14.06 -11.21
CA ALA A 123 -32.47 -15.44 -10.76
C ALA A 123 -33.13 -15.49 -9.37
N PRO A 124 -33.80 -16.58 -8.96
CA PRO A 124 -34.41 -16.68 -7.62
C PRO A 124 -33.44 -16.43 -6.46
N VAL A 125 -32.16 -16.75 -6.66
CA VAL A 125 -31.06 -16.52 -5.69
C VAL A 125 -30.77 -15.03 -5.47
N LEU A 126 -31.11 -14.17 -6.43
CA LEU A 126 -30.96 -12.70 -6.36
C LEU A 126 -32.20 -12.01 -5.74
N GLY A 127 -33.27 -12.75 -5.47
CA GLY A 127 -34.56 -12.26 -4.99
C GLY A 127 -35.61 -12.13 -6.10
N ASP A 128 -36.83 -11.72 -5.72
CA ASP A 128 -38.00 -11.73 -6.61
C ASP A 128 -37.89 -10.73 -7.78
N ASN A 129 -37.18 -9.63 -7.55
CA ASN A 129 -36.97 -8.55 -8.50
C ASN A 129 -35.63 -8.70 -9.24
N ALA A 130 -35.62 -8.38 -10.54
CA ALA A 130 -34.39 -8.33 -11.31
C ALA A 130 -33.43 -7.25 -10.80
N ILE A 131 -32.13 -7.55 -10.87
CA ILE A 131 -31.05 -6.59 -10.69
C ILE A 131 -30.78 -5.94 -12.05
N ILE A 132 -30.86 -4.62 -12.09
CA ILE A 132 -30.53 -3.79 -13.24
C ILE A 132 -29.16 -3.15 -12.96
N LEU A 133 -28.19 -3.43 -13.82
CA LEU A 133 -26.87 -2.83 -13.78
C LEU A 133 -26.80 -1.71 -14.84
N GLU A 134 -26.28 -0.55 -14.46
CA GLU A 134 -26.07 0.58 -15.37
C GLU A 134 -24.57 0.65 -15.69
N PRO A 135 -24.11 0.16 -16.86
CA PRO A 135 -22.67 -0.08 -17.05
C PRO A 135 -21.84 1.21 -17.08
N TRP A 136 -22.45 2.29 -17.59
CA TRP A 136 -21.90 3.65 -17.58
C TRP A 136 -21.60 4.18 -16.18
N LEU A 137 -22.34 3.72 -15.16
CA LEU A 137 -22.06 4.05 -13.77
C LEU A 137 -21.13 2.99 -13.16
N GLY A 138 -21.49 1.71 -13.24
CA GLY A 138 -20.77 0.64 -12.53
C GLY A 138 -19.35 0.34 -13.00
N PHE A 139 -19.07 0.47 -14.31
CA PHE A 139 -17.85 -0.08 -14.93
C PHE A 139 -17.05 0.92 -15.78
N SER A 140 -17.50 2.16 -15.94
CA SER A 140 -16.79 3.18 -16.72
C SER A 140 -15.41 3.52 -16.14
N ILE A 141 -15.30 3.72 -14.82
CA ILE A 141 -14.03 3.93 -14.12
C ILE A 141 -13.09 2.72 -14.30
N LEU A 142 -13.62 1.50 -14.21
CA LEU A 142 -12.84 0.27 -14.39
C LEU A 142 -12.28 0.17 -15.81
N ALA A 143 -13.12 0.37 -16.84
CA ALA A 143 -12.70 0.39 -18.24
C ALA A 143 -11.70 1.52 -18.55
N LEU A 144 -11.85 2.68 -17.91
CA LEU A 144 -10.92 3.82 -18.05
C LEU A 144 -9.54 3.49 -17.48
N ILE A 145 -9.47 2.89 -16.30
CA ILE A 145 -8.18 2.56 -15.66
C ILE A 145 -7.49 1.41 -16.40
N PHE A 146 -8.20 0.35 -16.80
CA PHE A 146 -7.61 -0.71 -17.64
C PHE A 146 -7.16 -0.18 -19.00
N SER A 147 -7.93 0.73 -19.63
CA SER A 147 -7.51 1.42 -20.85
C SER A 147 -6.20 2.20 -20.67
N PHE A 148 -6.10 2.97 -19.59
CA PHE A 148 -4.93 3.77 -19.29
C PHE A 148 -3.70 2.89 -19.01
N ILE A 149 -3.83 1.83 -18.18
CA ILE A 149 -2.76 0.87 -17.91
C ILE A 149 -2.25 0.22 -19.19
N THR A 150 -3.14 -0.31 -20.03
CA THR A 150 -2.78 -0.93 -21.32
C THR A 150 -2.11 0.06 -22.26
N THR A 151 -2.58 1.31 -22.29
CA THR A 151 -1.95 2.37 -23.08
C THR A 151 -0.54 2.73 -22.57
N LEU A 152 -0.34 2.83 -21.25
CA LEU A 152 0.99 3.06 -20.67
C LEU A 152 1.96 1.91 -21.00
N LEU A 153 1.50 0.66 -20.92
CA LEU A 153 2.29 -0.52 -21.29
C LEU A 153 2.68 -0.49 -22.78
N ILE A 154 1.72 -0.28 -23.69
CA ILE A 154 2.02 -0.25 -25.14
C ILE A 154 2.94 0.93 -25.51
N THR A 155 2.73 2.10 -24.91
CA THR A 155 3.59 3.28 -25.15
C THR A 155 5.01 3.16 -24.55
N MET A 156 5.33 2.08 -23.82
CA MET A 156 6.70 1.73 -23.43
C MET A 156 7.47 1.00 -24.55
N PHE A 157 6.80 0.13 -25.31
CA PHE A 157 7.41 -0.56 -26.47
C PHE A 157 7.63 0.38 -27.66
N MET A 158 6.80 1.41 -27.80
CA MET A 158 6.91 2.39 -28.87
C MET A 158 8.24 3.17 -28.84
N PRO A 159 8.73 3.69 -29.99
CA PRO A 159 9.89 4.57 -30.01
C PRO A 159 9.67 5.84 -29.17
N SER A 160 10.68 6.25 -28.41
CA SER A 160 10.64 7.39 -27.47
C SER A 160 10.49 8.79 -28.11
N ASN A 161 10.31 8.85 -29.44
CA ASN A 161 9.85 10.05 -30.14
C ASN A 161 8.31 10.20 -30.07
N ILE A 162 7.59 9.12 -29.74
CA ILE A 162 6.13 8.99 -29.92
C ILE A 162 5.49 8.34 -28.68
N GLY A 163 6.08 7.27 -28.15
CA GLY A 163 5.60 6.58 -26.96
C GLY A 163 5.79 7.42 -25.69
N PHE A 164 4.69 7.74 -24.99
CA PHE A 164 4.72 8.53 -23.76
C PHE A 164 5.56 7.87 -22.65
N MET A 165 5.30 6.61 -22.29
CA MET A 165 6.12 5.93 -21.28
C MET A 165 7.56 5.69 -21.73
N ALA A 166 7.77 5.34 -23.01
CA ALA A 166 9.11 5.22 -23.59
C ALA A 166 9.95 6.50 -23.42
N MET A 167 9.35 7.66 -23.70
CA MET A 167 9.96 8.98 -23.53
C MET A 167 10.24 9.33 -22.07
N LEU A 168 9.35 8.96 -21.14
CA LEU A 168 9.54 9.17 -19.70
C LEU A 168 10.67 8.29 -19.13
N LEU A 169 10.76 7.03 -19.56
CA LEU A 169 11.83 6.11 -19.14
C LEU A 169 13.21 6.56 -19.67
N ASP A 170 13.33 6.93 -20.95
CA ASP A 170 14.60 7.45 -21.50
C ASP A 170 15.06 8.73 -20.78
N ARG A 171 14.12 9.64 -20.49
CA ARG A 171 14.41 10.84 -19.69
C ARG A 171 14.85 10.47 -18.26
N GLN A 172 14.25 9.45 -17.65
CA GLN A 172 14.62 9.04 -16.30
C GLN A 172 16.00 8.35 -16.25
N ILE A 173 16.35 7.55 -17.25
CA ILE A 173 17.71 7.00 -17.41
C ILE A 173 18.74 8.12 -17.45
N ASP A 174 18.49 9.16 -18.26
CA ASP A 174 19.39 10.31 -18.37
C ASP A 174 19.43 11.14 -17.06
N ASN A 175 18.30 11.27 -16.35
CA ASN A 175 18.23 11.94 -15.04
C ASN A 175 18.99 11.18 -13.93
N THR A 176 18.76 9.88 -13.77
CA THR A 176 19.42 9.05 -12.73
C THR A 176 20.93 9.03 -12.96
N LYS A 177 21.42 9.03 -14.22
CA LYS A 177 22.87 9.19 -14.48
C LYS A 177 23.43 10.50 -13.91
N VAL A 178 22.69 11.60 -14.03
CA VAL A 178 23.10 12.91 -13.47
C VAL A 178 23.00 12.91 -11.94
N LYS A 179 21.96 12.28 -11.36
CA LYS A 179 21.79 12.13 -9.90
C LYS A 179 22.96 11.37 -9.27
N LEU A 180 23.26 10.18 -9.80
CA LEU A 180 24.38 9.33 -9.40
C LEU A 180 25.74 10.04 -9.52
N ARG A 181 25.96 10.81 -10.61
CA ARG A 181 27.16 11.64 -10.78
C ARG A 181 27.29 12.71 -9.70
N LEU A 182 26.18 13.37 -9.33
CA LEU A 182 26.18 14.43 -8.31
C LEU A 182 26.39 13.88 -6.90
N GLN A 183 25.83 12.71 -6.58
CA GLN A 183 26.02 12.03 -5.30
C GLN A 183 27.46 11.52 -5.11
N THR A 184 27.97 10.78 -6.11
CA THR A 184 29.32 10.17 -6.01
C THR A 184 30.45 11.14 -6.31
N GLY A 185 30.18 12.19 -7.10
CA GLY A 185 31.19 13.11 -7.63
C GLY A 185 32.22 12.45 -8.56
N PHE A 186 31.90 11.29 -9.16
CA PHE A 186 32.75 10.66 -10.18
C PHE A 186 32.65 11.38 -11.55
N ALA A 187 33.62 11.12 -12.43
CA ALA A 187 33.59 11.60 -13.83
C ALA A 187 32.57 10.79 -14.66
N ASP A 188 32.05 11.37 -15.75
CA ASP A 188 31.07 10.72 -16.63
C ASP A 188 31.55 9.34 -17.14
N GLU A 189 32.85 9.23 -17.45
CA GLU A 189 33.51 8.01 -17.94
C GLU A 189 33.46 6.86 -16.91
N ILE A 190 33.65 7.20 -15.62
CA ILE A 190 33.58 6.24 -14.51
C ILE A 190 32.13 5.81 -14.28
N ILE A 191 31.19 6.77 -14.35
CA ILE A 191 29.75 6.47 -14.25
C ILE A 191 29.31 5.55 -15.41
N ASP A 192 29.69 5.84 -16.66
CA ASP A 192 29.38 5.02 -17.82
C ASP A 192 29.96 3.60 -17.72
N LEU A 193 31.14 3.44 -17.09
CA LEU A 193 31.74 2.14 -16.83
C LEU A 193 31.00 1.34 -15.74
N LEU A 194 30.61 2.00 -14.64
CA LEU A 194 29.83 1.39 -13.57
C LEU A 194 28.49 0.84 -14.10
N ILE A 195 27.73 1.67 -14.82
CA ILE A 195 26.38 1.33 -15.31
C ILE A 195 26.38 0.48 -16.60
N MET A 196 27.56 0.13 -17.12
CA MET A 196 27.68 -0.59 -18.39
C MET A 196 26.98 -1.96 -18.34
N PRO A 197 26.19 -2.35 -19.37
CA PRO A 197 25.70 -3.71 -19.52
C PRO A 197 26.84 -4.74 -19.49
N ASP A 198 26.61 -5.85 -18.82
CA ASP A 198 27.65 -6.83 -18.47
C ASP A 198 28.32 -7.43 -19.72
N ASP A 199 27.53 -7.65 -20.79
CA ASP A 199 28.03 -8.09 -22.10
C ASP A 199 28.89 -7.04 -22.84
N LYS A 200 28.76 -5.75 -22.51
CA LYS A 200 29.61 -4.68 -23.06
C LYS A 200 30.84 -4.38 -22.21
N LEU A 201 30.75 -4.65 -20.90
CA LEU A 201 31.89 -4.54 -19.99
C LEU A 201 32.90 -5.68 -20.21
N ALA A 202 32.42 -6.89 -20.53
CA ALA A 202 33.29 -8.02 -20.91
C ALA A 202 34.02 -7.83 -22.26
N GLU A 203 33.57 -6.91 -23.12
CA GLU A 203 34.24 -6.55 -24.38
C GLU A 203 35.31 -5.45 -24.22
N LYS A 204 35.52 -4.92 -23.01
CA LYS A 204 36.47 -3.83 -22.77
C LYS A 204 37.89 -4.34 -22.50
N ASP A 205 38.87 -3.56 -22.95
CA ASP A 205 40.27 -3.77 -22.57
C ASP A 205 40.45 -3.46 -21.07
N ILE A 206 41.05 -4.41 -20.35
CA ILE A 206 41.46 -4.29 -18.95
C ILE A 206 42.30 -3.02 -18.73
N SER A 207 43.11 -2.59 -19.71
CA SER A 207 43.96 -1.40 -19.58
C SER A 207 43.15 -0.10 -19.40
N GLU A 208 42.05 0.09 -20.15
CA GLU A 208 41.15 1.23 -20.00
C GLU A 208 40.46 1.18 -18.63
N VAL A 209 39.87 0.02 -18.32
CA VAL A 209 39.09 -0.24 -17.11
C VAL A 209 39.92 -0.04 -15.84
N ARG A 210 41.18 -0.51 -15.84
CA ARG A 210 42.07 -0.48 -14.68
C ARG A 210 42.19 0.92 -14.08
N SER A 211 42.35 1.96 -14.91
CA SER A 211 42.47 3.34 -14.43
C SER A 211 41.21 3.85 -13.71
N ALA A 212 40.02 3.50 -14.21
CA ALA A 212 38.75 3.92 -13.63
C ALA A 212 38.41 3.14 -12.35
N PHE A 213 38.63 1.82 -12.33
CA PHE A 213 38.44 1.00 -11.15
C PHE A 213 39.45 1.35 -10.04
N ARG A 214 40.71 1.67 -10.38
CA ARG A 214 41.67 2.21 -9.42
C ARG A 214 41.20 3.53 -8.82
N MET A 215 40.72 4.47 -9.64
CA MET A 215 40.22 5.76 -9.14
C MET A 215 38.98 5.61 -8.24
N ILE A 216 38.13 4.60 -8.47
CA ILE A 216 37.06 4.26 -7.52
C ILE A 216 37.64 3.68 -6.23
N TRP A 217 38.54 2.70 -6.34
CA TRP A 217 39.16 2.01 -5.19
C TRP A 217 39.88 2.98 -4.25
N ASP A 218 40.80 3.78 -4.79
CA ASP A 218 41.61 4.74 -4.04
C ASP A 218 40.72 5.83 -3.38
N ARG A 219 39.56 6.16 -3.98
CA ARG A 219 38.60 7.13 -3.44
C ARG A 219 37.59 6.54 -2.46
N THR A 220 37.36 5.23 -2.49
CA THR A 220 36.45 4.51 -1.57
C THR A 220 37.20 3.81 -0.43
N MET A 221 38.47 4.19 -0.22
CA MET A 221 39.32 3.68 0.83
C MET A 221 39.09 4.45 2.15
N THR A 222 38.23 3.90 3.02
CA THR A 222 37.98 4.44 4.37
C THR A 222 39.09 4.07 5.35
N GLU A 223 39.54 5.01 6.19
CA GLU A 223 40.52 4.74 7.24
C GLU A 223 39.91 4.00 8.46
N ASP A 224 38.63 4.24 8.78
CA ASP A 224 38.01 3.88 10.08
C ASP A 224 37.10 2.63 10.09
N ILE A 225 36.98 1.84 9.00
CA ILE A 225 36.02 0.71 8.92
C ILE A 225 36.72 -0.62 8.63
N ALA A 226 36.55 -1.59 9.53
CA ALA A 226 37.19 -2.91 9.53
C ALA A 226 36.62 -3.90 8.47
N SER A 227 36.62 -3.50 7.20
CA SER A 227 36.26 -4.37 6.07
C SER A 227 37.41 -5.33 5.70
N PRO A 228 37.14 -6.60 5.34
CA PRO A 228 38.19 -7.54 4.92
C PRO A 228 39.07 -7.07 3.75
N PHE A 229 38.56 -6.16 2.92
CA PHE A 229 39.28 -5.60 1.77
C PHE A 229 40.19 -4.41 2.13
N GLN A 230 40.22 -3.95 3.38
CA GLN A 230 40.96 -2.73 3.78
C GLN A 230 42.50 -2.88 3.67
N SER A 231 43.01 -4.12 3.71
CA SER A 231 44.45 -4.43 3.69
C SER A 231 45.04 -4.72 2.30
N ALA A 232 44.20 -5.05 1.30
CA ALA A 232 44.64 -5.37 -0.05
C ALA A 232 44.79 -4.07 -0.89
N ARG A 233 45.95 -3.89 -1.54
CA ARG A 233 46.11 -2.81 -2.52
C ARG A 233 45.34 -3.19 -3.78
N PHE A 234 44.89 -2.18 -4.52
CA PHE A 234 44.21 -2.41 -5.80
C PHE A 234 44.99 -3.35 -6.74
N ASP A 235 46.32 -3.15 -6.83
CA ASP A 235 47.21 -3.96 -7.67
C ASP A 235 47.41 -5.41 -7.17
N ASP A 236 47.00 -5.73 -5.94
CA ASP A 236 47.07 -7.07 -5.35
C ASP A 236 45.82 -7.92 -5.65
N VAL A 237 44.71 -7.28 -6.10
CA VAL A 237 43.39 -7.92 -6.34
C VAL A 237 42.77 -7.60 -7.71
N PHE A 238 43.45 -6.83 -8.57
CA PHE A 238 43.03 -6.56 -9.94
C PHE A 238 44.19 -6.72 -10.94
N ASP A 239 44.47 -7.97 -11.29
CA ASP A 239 45.53 -8.35 -12.23
C ASP A 239 45.06 -8.33 -13.71
N ASN A 240 45.80 -8.99 -14.61
CA ASN A 240 45.47 -9.06 -16.04
C ASN A 240 44.51 -10.21 -16.42
N ASP A 241 44.24 -11.15 -15.50
CA ASP A 241 43.42 -12.34 -15.73
C ASP A 241 42.07 -12.26 -14.99
N THR A 242 41.89 -11.22 -14.16
CA THR A 242 40.69 -10.89 -13.39
C THR A 242 39.48 -10.60 -14.29
N ASP A 243 38.36 -11.28 -14.06
CA ASP A 243 37.07 -10.98 -14.70
C ASP A 243 36.58 -9.58 -14.26
N ILE A 244 36.54 -8.66 -15.23
CA ILE A 244 36.12 -7.27 -15.07
C ILE A 244 34.69 -7.16 -14.52
N VAL A 245 33.78 -8.01 -15.00
CA VAL A 245 32.36 -7.97 -14.65
C VAL A 245 32.17 -8.48 -13.22
N PHE A 246 32.84 -9.58 -12.86
CA PHE A 246 32.85 -10.12 -11.51
C PHE A 246 33.45 -9.12 -10.52
N PHE A 247 34.65 -8.60 -10.79
CA PHE A 247 35.32 -7.63 -9.93
C PHE A 247 34.50 -6.35 -9.73
N ARG A 248 33.80 -5.88 -10.78
CA ARG A 248 32.89 -4.74 -10.62
C ARG A 248 31.71 -5.08 -9.72
N ASN A 249 31.03 -6.20 -9.99
CA ASN A 249 29.80 -6.59 -9.31
C ASN A 249 30.03 -6.91 -7.82
N GLU A 250 31.16 -7.56 -7.48
CA GLU A 250 31.45 -7.97 -6.12
C GLU A 250 32.30 -6.92 -5.38
N ALA A 251 33.48 -6.58 -5.89
CA ALA A 251 34.44 -5.74 -5.14
C ALA A 251 34.14 -4.24 -5.23
N ILE A 252 33.94 -3.71 -6.45
CA ILE A 252 33.67 -2.27 -6.64
C ILE A 252 32.31 -1.86 -6.08
N TYR A 253 31.25 -2.64 -6.33
CA TYR A 253 29.93 -2.32 -5.76
C TYR A 253 29.92 -2.44 -4.23
N THR A 254 30.59 -3.44 -3.63
CA THR A 254 30.70 -3.52 -2.15
C THR A 254 31.40 -2.28 -1.59
N ARG A 255 32.50 -1.81 -2.19
CA ARG A 255 33.14 -0.55 -1.76
C ARG A 255 32.26 0.68 -1.92
N ILE A 256 31.48 0.77 -3.00
CA ILE A 256 30.51 1.87 -3.19
C ILE A 256 29.40 1.82 -2.13
N LYS A 257 28.94 0.63 -1.74
CA LYS A 257 27.98 0.40 -0.66
C LYS A 257 28.54 0.77 0.72
N GLU A 258 29.78 0.40 1.00
CA GLU A 258 30.48 0.72 2.25
C GLU A 258 30.79 2.23 2.39
N PHE A 259 31.16 2.90 1.29
CA PHE A 259 31.60 4.30 1.32
C PHE A 259 30.47 5.33 1.14
N PHE A 260 29.49 5.05 0.27
CA PHE A 260 28.40 5.98 -0.01
C PHE A 260 27.10 5.54 0.68
N SER A 261 26.44 4.51 0.13
CA SER A 261 25.30 3.79 0.72
C SER A 261 24.86 2.65 -0.20
N ASP A 262 24.00 1.76 0.29
CA ASP A 262 23.35 0.72 -0.52
C ASP A 262 22.50 1.32 -1.66
N PHE A 263 21.82 2.44 -1.38
CA PHE A 263 21.01 3.19 -2.33
C PHE A 263 21.80 3.60 -3.60
N VAL A 264 23.06 4.02 -3.47
CA VAL A 264 23.91 4.38 -4.62
C VAL A 264 24.21 3.15 -5.51
N VAL A 265 24.33 1.97 -4.93
CA VAL A 265 24.51 0.72 -5.67
C VAL A 265 23.20 0.27 -6.33
N ILE A 266 22.07 0.46 -5.65
CA ILE A 266 20.73 0.22 -6.22
C ILE A 266 20.50 1.14 -7.44
N GLU A 267 20.84 2.43 -7.36
CA GLU A 267 20.79 3.34 -8.51
C GLU A 267 21.67 2.86 -9.68
N ILE A 268 22.90 2.41 -9.42
CA ILE A 268 23.79 1.85 -10.46
C ILE A 268 23.16 0.62 -11.13
N ILE A 269 22.58 -0.29 -10.35
CA ILE A 269 21.97 -1.53 -10.83
C ILE A 269 20.69 -1.24 -11.63
N ASP A 270 19.83 -0.34 -11.16
CA ASP A 270 18.59 0.00 -11.86
C ASP A 270 18.83 0.88 -13.08
N LEU A 271 19.87 1.71 -13.08
CA LEU A 271 20.34 2.42 -14.26
C LEU A 271 20.94 1.47 -15.31
N LYS A 272 21.71 0.44 -14.90
CA LYS A 272 22.16 -0.66 -15.77
C LYS A 272 20.97 -1.45 -16.35
N ASN A 273 19.93 -1.69 -15.54
CA ASN A 273 18.68 -2.33 -15.97
C ASN A 273 17.91 -1.45 -16.98
N GLY A 274 17.83 -0.14 -16.76
CA GLY A 274 17.26 0.81 -17.70
C GLY A 274 18.01 0.86 -19.03
N LEU A 275 19.35 0.81 -19.01
CA LEU A 275 20.19 0.69 -20.20
C LEU A 275 19.90 -0.60 -21.00
N LEU A 276 19.69 -1.73 -20.33
CA LEU A 276 19.27 -2.98 -20.98
C LEU A 276 17.89 -2.85 -21.66
N TRP A 277 16.92 -2.18 -21.02
CA TRP A 277 15.63 -1.87 -21.64
C TRP A 277 15.77 -0.90 -22.83
N ARG A 278 16.64 0.10 -22.72
CA ARG A 278 16.93 1.08 -23.80
C ARG A 278 17.55 0.41 -25.03
N ARG A 279 18.34 -0.66 -24.82
CA ARG A 279 18.85 -1.54 -25.88
C ARG A 279 17.78 -2.49 -26.43
N ASN A 280 16.96 -3.10 -25.56
CA ASN A 280 15.92 -4.04 -25.92
C ASN A 280 14.66 -3.83 -25.07
N ARG A 281 13.64 -3.21 -25.67
CA ARG A 281 12.38 -2.81 -24.99
C ARG A 281 11.56 -3.98 -24.45
N LEU A 282 11.87 -5.21 -24.84
CA LEU A 282 11.27 -6.43 -24.26
C LEU A 282 11.62 -6.62 -22.77
N HIS A 283 12.67 -5.96 -22.25
CA HIS A 283 12.99 -5.97 -20.82
C HIS A 283 12.12 -4.97 -20.02
N ILE A 284 10.80 -5.06 -20.19
CA ILE A 284 9.78 -4.17 -19.62
C ILE A 284 10.00 -3.94 -18.12
N THR A 285 10.14 -5.04 -17.36
CA THR A 285 10.28 -5.01 -15.90
C THR A 285 11.51 -4.25 -15.43
N LYS A 286 12.61 -4.28 -16.21
CA LYS A 286 13.86 -3.57 -15.92
C LYS A 286 13.72 -2.06 -16.11
N GLY A 287 13.13 -1.62 -17.22
CA GLY A 287 12.87 -0.19 -17.47
C GLY A 287 11.77 0.38 -16.57
N PHE A 288 10.70 -0.40 -16.33
CA PHE A 288 9.60 0.01 -15.46
C PHE A 288 10.04 0.16 -14.00
N ARG A 289 10.86 -0.76 -13.48
CA ARG A 289 11.41 -0.67 -12.12
C ARG A 289 12.13 0.66 -11.89
N LEU A 290 13.11 1.00 -12.72
CA LEU A 290 13.87 2.27 -12.64
C LEU A 290 12.95 3.51 -12.64
N TYR A 291 11.91 3.53 -13.46
CA TYR A 291 10.95 4.64 -13.47
C TYR A 291 10.05 4.66 -12.22
N MET A 292 9.69 3.49 -11.70
CA MET A 292 8.87 3.41 -10.49
C MET A 292 9.66 3.86 -9.26
N SER A 293 10.85 3.30 -8.99
CA SER A 293 11.63 3.61 -7.79
C SER A 293 12.28 4.99 -7.80
N HIS A 294 12.81 5.46 -8.93
CA HIS A 294 13.55 6.74 -9.00
C HIS A 294 12.77 7.90 -9.65
N HIS A 295 11.46 7.77 -9.83
CA HIS A 295 10.61 8.89 -10.26
C HIS A 295 9.19 8.84 -9.69
N PHE A 296 8.52 7.69 -9.75
CA PHE A 296 7.11 7.61 -9.37
C PHE A 296 6.92 7.62 -7.85
N THR A 297 7.64 6.77 -7.11
CA THR A 297 7.53 6.67 -5.65
C THR A 297 8.05 7.93 -4.96
N GLU A 298 9.28 8.38 -5.27
CA GLU A 298 9.89 9.63 -4.76
C GLU A 298 8.90 10.81 -4.80
N LYS A 299 8.23 11.00 -5.94
CA LYS A 299 7.43 12.19 -6.22
C LYS A 299 5.94 12.05 -5.93
N TYR A 300 5.36 10.87 -6.10
CA TYR A 300 3.91 10.65 -6.08
C TYR A 300 3.41 9.70 -4.97
N SER A 301 4.28 9.04 -4.20
CA SER A 301 3.85 8.12 -3.11
C SER A 301 2.87 8.76 -2.12
N ASN A 302 3.11 10.02 -1.73
CA ASN A 302 2.21 10.75 -0.82
C ASN A 302 0.85 11.06 -1.47
N LEU A 303 0.82 11.35 -2.77
CA LEU A 303 -0.42 11.57 -3.52
C LEU A 303 -1.23 10.27 -3.66
N VAL A 304 -0.58 9.16 -4.00
CA VAL A 304 -1.24 7.84 -4.07
C VAL A 304 -1.81 7.44 -2.71
N THR A 305 -1.05 7.65 -1.63
CA THR A 305 -1.51 7.39 -0.25
C THR A 305 -2.74 8.24 0.10
N GLY A 306 -2.72 9.54 -0.22
CA GLY A 306 -3.86 10.43 0.01
C GLY A 306 -5.08 10.06 -0.83
N LEU A 307 -4.89 9.66 -2.09
CA LEU A 307 -5.98 9.18 -2.96
C LEU A 307 -6.60 7.88 -2.44
N ALA A 308 -5.80 6.94 -1.93
CA ALA A 308 -6.32 5.70 -1.34
C ALA A 308 -7.17 5.99 -0.07
N TYR A 309 -6.73 6.87 0.84
CA TYR A 309 -7.56 7.27 1.96
C TYR A 309 -8.83 8.04 1.54
N GLY A 310 -8.77 8.81 0.44
CA GLY A 310 -9.94 9.43 -0.18
C GLY A 310 -10.93 8.42 -0.77
N GLY A 311 -10.41 7.34 -1.39
CA GLY A 311 -11.19 6.21 -1.87
C GLY A 311 -11.94 5.49 -0.75
N ALA A 312 -11.24 5.17 0.34
CA ALA A 312 -11.83 4.55 1.52
C ALA A 312 -12.95 5.42 2.13
N ALA A 313 -12.73 6.73 2.23
CA ALA A 313 -13.75 7.67 2.68
C ALA A 313 -14.97 7.73 1.74
N PHE A 314 -14.76 7.74 0.42
CA PHE A 314 -15.84 7.69 -0.57
C PHE A 314 -16.63 6.37 -0.50
N LEU A 315 -15.96 5.22 -0.30
CA LEU A 315 -16.61 3.93 -0.14
C LEU A 315 -17.45 3.87 1.14
N ILE A 316 -16.96 4.40 2.26
CA ILE A 316 -17.73 4.51 3.51
C ILE A 316 -19.02 5.33 3.28
N VAL A 317 -18.94 6.46 2.57
CA VAL A 317 -20.11 7.27 2.21
C VAL A 317 -21.07 6.50 1.30
N ALA A 318 -20.58 5.82 0.25
CA ALA A 318 -21.41 5.05 -0.68
C ALA A 318 -22.14 3.88 0.01
N VAL A 319 -21.47 3.17 0.91
CA VAL A 319 -22.06 2.10 1.73
C VAL A 319 -23.05 2.68 2.76
N GLY A 320 -22.75 3.83 3.36
CA GLY A 320 -23.65 4.53 4.27
C GLY A 320 -24.97 4.95 3.61
N ILE A 321 -24.90 5.56 2.42
CA ILE A 321 -26.08 5.96 1.62
C ILE A 321 -26.93 4.73 1.24
N ARG A 322 -26.30 3.60 0.91
CA ARG A 322 -26.99 2.31 0.72
C ARG A 322 -27.66 1.82 2.01
N GLY A 323 -26.98 1.90 3.15
CA GLY A 323 -27.51 1.50 4.46
C GLY A 323 -28.75 2.30 4.88
N LEU A 324 -28.79 3.59 4.52
CA LEU A 324 -29.95 4.48 4.67
C LEU A 324 -31.08 4.21 3.65
N LYS A 325 -30.96 3.18 2.81
CA LYS A 325 -31.92 2.75 1.77
C LYS A 325 -32.21 3.75 0.66
N PHE A 326 -31.40 4.81 0.51
CA PHE A 326 -31.53 5.75 -0.61
C PHE A 326 -31.17 5.14 -1.97
N ILE A 327 -30.34 4.09 -1.98
CA ILE A 327 -30.00 3.31 -3.18
C ILE A 327 -30.75 1.97 -3.11
N PRO A 328 -31.65 1.64 -4.05
CA PRO A 328 -32.40 0.39 -4.04
C PRO A 328 -31.48 -0.79 -4.38
N ALA A 329 -31.71 -1.94 -3.73
CA ALA A 329 -30.91 -3.15 -3.94
C ALA A 329 -30.93 -3.67 -5.39
N THR A 330 -31.98 -3.35 -6.15
CA THR A 330 -32.15 -3.69 -7.57
C THR A 330 -31.33 -2.83 -8.53
N ARG A 331 -30.72 -1.71 -8.10
CA ARG A 331 -29.79 -0.90 -8.91
C ARG A 331 -28.45 -0.68 -8.17
N PRO A 332 -27.61 -1.71 -8.01
CA PRO A 332 -26.37 -1.64 -7.22
C PRO A 332 -25.21 -0.88 -7.91
N SER A 333 -25.42 -0.35 -9.12
CA SER A 333 -24.41 0.25 -10.01
C SER A 333 -23.48 1.27 -9.33
N PHE A 334 -24.01 2.15 -8.47
CA PHE A 334 -23.21 3.14 -7.73
C PHE A 334 -22.27 2.49 -6.69
N ILE A 335 -22.69 1.38 -6.08
CA ILE A 335 -21.87 0.64 -5.11
C ILE A 335 -20.77 -0.13 -5.85
N LEU A 336 -21.06 -0.66 -7.04
CA LEU A 336 -20.05 -1.29 -7.91
C LEU A 336 -18.98 -0.29 -8.37
N LEU A 337 -19.38 0.96 -8.69
CA LEU A 337 -18.44 2.06 -8.95
C LEU A 337 -17.51 2.26 -7.75
N ALA A 338 -18.07 2.44 -6.55
CA ALA A 338 -17.29 2.74 -5.34
C ALA A 338 -16.31 1.61 -4.98
N ILE A 339 -16.75 0.34 -5.04
CA ILE A 339 -15.91 -0.82 -4.79
C ILE A 339 -14.81 -0.95 -5.86
N SER A 340 -15.13 -0.73 -7.13
CA SER A 340 -14.14 -0.79 -8.23
C SER A 340 -13.09 0.32 -8.11
N LEU A 341 -13.51 1.53 -7.76
CA LEU A 341 -12.60 2.67 -7.54
C LEU A 341 -11.64 2.37 -6.38
N GLU A 342 -12.15 1.93 -5.23
CA GLU A 342 -11.33 1.61 -4.06
C GLU A 342 -10.35 0.46 -4.34
N PHE A 343 -10.81 -0.62 -4.98
CA PHE A 343 -9.96 -1.74 -5.36
C PHE A 343 -8.76 -1.29 -6.23
N MET A 344 -9.00 -0.41 -7.22
CA MET A 344 -7.92 0.10 -8.07
C MET A 344 -6.99 1.09 -7.35
N LEU A 345 -7.50 1.88 -6.40
CA LEU A 345 -6.69 2.79 -5.56
C LEU A 345 -5.79 2.03 -4.58
N LEU A 346 -6.35 1.01 -3.90
CA LEU A 346 -5.57 0.10 -3.04
C LEU A 346 -4.53 -0.70 -3.84
N SER A 347 -4.89 -1.14 -5.05
CA SER A 347 -3.94 -1.81 -5.96
C SER A 347 -2.79 -0.88 -6.38
N LEU A 348 -3.10 0.38 -6.71
CA LEU A 348 -2.08 1.39 -7.03
C LEU A 348 -1.18 1.69 -5.82
N LEU A 349 -1.73 1.78 -4.61
CA LEU A 349 -0.96 1.93 -3.38
C LEU A 349 -0.05 0.73 -3.12
N ALA A 350 -0.56 -0.50 -3.27
CA ALA A 350 0.23 -1.72 -3.11
C ALA A 350 1.41 -1.78 -4.10
N VAL A 351 1.17 -1.49 -5.39
CA VAL A 351 2.23 -1.41 -6.41
C VAL A 351 3.23 -0.29 -6.08
N THR A 352 2.77 0.87 -5.61
CA THR A 352 3.66 1.98 -5.21
C THR A 352 4.57 1.57 -4.05
N LEU A 353 4.03 0.88 -3.04
CA LEU A 353 4.79 0.37 -1.90
C LEU A 353 5.77 -0.75 -2.28
N MET A 354 5.45 -1.59 -3.27
CA MET A 354 6.36 -2.62 -3.81
C MET A 354 7.61 -2.06 -4.50
N TYR A 355 7.56 -0.82 -5.00
CA TYR A 355 8.68 -0.13 -5.65
C TYR A 355 9.27 1.01 -4.79
N THR A 356 8.83 1.17 -3.54
CA THR A 356 9.44 2.14 -2.61
C THR A 356 10.66 1.50 -1.97
N GLU A 357 11.83 2.10 -2.14
CA GLU A 357 13.11 1.50 -1.74
C GLU A 357 13.26 1.43 -0.21
N GLU A 358 14.06 0.48 0.27
CA GLU A 358 14.01 0.07 1.69
C GLU A 358 14.50 1.16 2.65
N GLU A 359 15.44 2.01 2.23
CA GLU A 359 15.93 3.14 3.04
C GLU A 359 14.87 4.26 3.14
N GLU A 360 14.27 4.69 2.01
CA GLU A 360 13.10 5.57 2.03
C GLU A 360 11.94 4.99 2.85
N ARG A 361 11.69 3.69 2.72
CA ARG A 361 10.63 2.98 3.45
C ARG A 361 10.94 2.94 4.94
N MET A 362 12.19 2.71 5.32
CA MET A 362 12.64 2.70 6.71
C MET A 362 12.57 4.09 7.32
N ASP A 363 13.02 5.15 6.64
CA ASP A 363 12.88 6.54 7.11
C ASP A 363 11.41 6.97 7.21
N LYS A 364 10.60 6.67 6.19
CA LYS A 364 9.15 6.95 6.22
C LYS A 364 8.43 6.12 7.28
N MET A 365 8.96 4.96 7.68
CA MET A 365 8.44 4.13 8.77
C MET A 365 8.92 4.60 10.15
N LEU A 366 10.20 4.94 10.31
CA LEU A 366 10.77 5.53 11.52
C LEU A 366 10.05 6.82 11.84
N LYS A 367 9.90 7.72 10.86
CA LYS A 367 9.17 8.98 11.04
C LYS A 367 7.70 8.75 11.37
N LYS A 368 7.01 7.81 10.72
CA LYS A 368 5.63 7.44 11.09
C LYS A 368 5.55 6.80 12.48
N MET A 369 6.55 6.06 12.92
CA MET A 369 6.65 5.53 14.29
C MET A 369 6.98 6.63 15.30
N GLU A 370 7.80 7.62 14.94
CA GLU A 370 8.10 8.80 15.75
C GLU A 370 6.85 9.67 15.91
N ASP A 371 6.18 10.02 14.81
CA ASP A 371 4.91 10.76 14.81
C ASP A 371 3.82 10.01 15.60
N ALA A 372 3.72 8.68 15.45
CA ALA A 372 2.77 7.85 16.20
C ALA A 372 3.14 7.71 17.69
N ASN A 373 4.40 7.45 18.04
CA ASN A 373 4.86 7.44 19.43
C ASN A 373 4.67 8.80 20.07
N ARG A 374 4.95 9.88 19.35
CA ARG A 374 4.74 11.25 19.83
C ARG A 374 3.27 11.53 20.09
N SER A 375 2.38 11.15 19.17
CA SER A 375 0.93 11.27 19.37
C SER A 375 0.45 10.44 20.57
N GLN A 376 0.93 9.20 20.73
CA GLN A 376 0.62 8.36 21.90
C GLN A 376 1.21 8.95 23.20
N LEU A 377 2.41 9.51 23.17
CA LEU A 377 3.09 10.08 24.34
C LEU A 377 2.53 11.45 24.73
N GLU A 378 2.01 12.23 23.78
CA GLU A 378 1.20 13.42 24.02
C GLU A 378 -0.17 13.03 24.62
N ALA A 379 -0.83 11.97 24.13
CA ALA A 379 -2.06 11.44 24.73
C ALA A 379 -1.85 10.88 26.15
N LEU A 380 -0.77 10.13 26.39
CA LEU A 380 -0.37 9.63 27.71
C LEU A 380 0.00 10.76 28.66
N ARG A 381 0.64 11.84 28.18
CA ARG A 381 0.89 13.06 28.97
C ARG A 381 -0.42 13.78 29.32
N GLY A 382 -1.39 13.81 28.41
CA GLY A 382 -2.76 14.28 28.69
C GLY A 382 -3.38 13.49 29.84
N GLN A 383 -3.45 12.15 29.71
CA GLN A 383 -3.95 11.28 30.78
C GLN A 383 -3.16 11.43 32.09
N GLN A 384 -1.84 11.60 32.06
CA GLN A 384 -1.04 11.81 33.27
C GLN A 384 -1.35 13.16 33.93
N ALA A 385 -1.58 14.23 33.15
CA ALA A 385 -2.00 15.52 33.68
C ALA A 385 -3.41 15.44 34.29
N ASP A 386 -4.35 14.77 33.63
CA ASP A 386 -5.71 14.55 34.13
C ASP A 386 -5.70 13.68 35.41
N ILE A 387 -4.88 12.63 35.46
CA ILE A 387 -4.67 11.80 36.66
C ILE A 387 -4.07 12.62 37.81
N HIS A 388 -3.15 13.54 37.55
CA HIS A 388 -2.64 14.45 38.59
C HIS A 388 -3.69 15.46 39.06
N GLN A 389 -4.54 15.99 38.16
CA GLN A 389 -5.65 16.87 38.55
C GLN A 389 -6.70 16.12 39.37
N LEU A 390 -7.10 14.92 38.94
CA LEU A 390 -8.00 14.02 39.67
C LEU A 390 -7.40 13.62 41.02
N SER A 391 -6.10 13.31 41.08
CA SER A 391 -5.41 12.98 42.34
C SER A 391 -5.41 14.17 43.30
N ASN A 392 -5.13 15.39 42.83
CA ASN A 392 -5.19 16.59 43.67
C ASN A 392 -6.62 16.89 44.15
N ALA A 393 -7.63 16.73 43.29
CA ALA A 393 -9.03 16.90 43.65
C ALA A 393 -9.50 15.84 44.66
N LEU A 394 -9.12 14.58 44.46
CA LEU A 394 -9.41 13.46 45.38
C LEU A 394 -8.72 13.64 46.73
N VAL A 395 -7.44 14.03 46.76
CA VAL A 395 -6.72 14.30 48.02
C VAL A 395 -7.36 15.48 48.76
N GLY A 396 -7.73 16.56 48.06
CA GLY A 396 -8.46 17.69 48.64
C GLY A 396 -9.81 17.28 49.24
N GLN A 397 -10.69 16.66 48.44
CA GLN A 397 -12.01 16.22 48.92
C GLN A 397 -11.92 15.15 50.02
N THR A 398 -10.97 14.23 49.95
CA THR A 398 -10.82 13.17 50.97
C THR A 398 -10.32 13.75 52.29
N ALA A 399 -9.41 14.73 52.26
CA ALA A 399 -8.99 15.45 53.46
C ALA A 399 -10.16 16.20 54.11
N GLU A 400 -10.98 16.89 53.31
CA GLU A 400 -12.18 17.60 53.78
C GLU A 400 -13.21 16.62 54.39
N ILE A 401 -13.53 15.52 53.71
CA ILE A 401 -14.47 14.50 54.18
C ILE A 401 -13.98 13.80 55.45
N ILE A 402 -12.68 13.51 55.57
CA ILE A 402 -12.09 12.96 56.80
C ILE A 402 -12.22 13.98 57.92
N ARG A 403 -11.88 15.26 57.65
CA ARG A 403 -11.99 16.34 58.63
C ARG A 403 -13.43 16.48 59.16
N THR A 404 -14.43 16.61 58.28
CA THR A 404 -15.83 16.75 58.70
C THR A 404 -16.28 15.52 59.50
N ARG A 405 -15.91 14.29 59.09
CA ARG A 405 -16.23 13.08 59.86
C ARG A 405 -15.58 13.06 61.24
N VAL A 406 -14.35 13.56 61.39
CA VAL A 406 -13.67 13.66 62.68
C VAL A 406 -14.30 14.75 63.55
N GLU A 407 -14.65 15.90 62.98
CA GLU A 407 -15.33 16.99 63.69
C GLU A 407 -16.73 16.53 64.17
N THR A 408 -17.55 15.91 63.33
CA THR A 408 -18.84 15.31 63.73
C THR A 408 -18.66 14.20 64.77
N ALA A 409 -17.69 13.29 64.61
CA ALA A 409 -17.48 12.22 65.60
C ALA A 409 -16.99 12.75 66.95
N ILE A 410 -16.24 13.87 66.98
CA ILE A 410 -15.88 14.57 68.21
C ILE A 410 -17.11 15.27 68.82
N GLU A 411 -17.99 15.87 68.01
CA GLU A 411 -19.22 16.53 68.47
C GLU A 411 -20.22 15.51 69.07
N ASP A 412 -20.45 14.37 68.40
CA ASP A 412 -21.23 13.24 68.91
C ASP A 412 -20.65 12.71 70.24
N TYR A 413 -19.32 12.52 70.30
CA TYR A 413 -18.65 12.03 71.50
C TYR A 413 -18.73 13.05 72.65
N MET A 414 -18.57 14.35 72.37
CA MET A 414 -18.63 15.42 73.38
C MET A 414 -20.05 15.68 73.88
N THR A 415 -21.08 15.46 73.05
CA THR A 415 -22.50 15.59 73.44
C THR A 415 -23.03 14.35 74.17
N SER A 416 -22.35 13.20 74.09
CA SER A 416 -22.66 11.97 74.82
C SER A 416 -22.33 12.00 76.33
N GLY A 417 -22.85 13.01 77.04
CA GLY A 417 -22.46 13.36 78.42
C GLY A 417 -22.57 12.26 79.50
N ASP A 418 -23.29 11.17 79.22
CA ASP A 418 -23.47 10.02 80.12
C ASP A 418 -22.34 8.97 79.99
N GLN A 419 -21.59 8.95 78.88
CA GLN A 419 -20.51 7.96 78.66
C GLN A 419 -19.18 8.36 79.30
N ILE A 420 -18.86 9.65 79.40
CA ILE A 420 -17.59 10.12 79.98
C ILE A 420 -17.43 9.68 81.44
N GLN A 421 -18.50 9.76 82.26
CA GLN A 421 -18.45 9.32 83.66
C GLN A 421 -18.19 7.81 83.78
N LYS A 422 -18.78 7.01 82.88
CA LYS A 422 -18.63 5.55 82.86
C LYS A 422 -17.20 5.13 82.49
N VAL A 423 -16.62 5.74 81.46
CA VAL A 423 -15.23 5.47 81.04
C VAL A 423 -14.22 5.90 82.11
N VAL A 424 -14.44 7.03 82.78
CA VAL A 424 -13.59 7.48 83.90
C VAL A 424 -13.66 6.51 85.08
N ALA A 425 -14.84 5.99 85.42
CA ALA A 425 -14.99 4.99 86.49
C ALA A 425 -14.26 3.67 86.16
N GLU A 426 -14.36 3.19 84.91
CA GLU A 426 -13.67 1.97 84.46
C GLU A 426 -12.14 2.13 84.46
N GLU A 427 -11.59 3.24 83.95
CA GLU A 427 -10.13 3.46 83.97
C GLU A 427 -9.57 3.68 85.37
N ILE A 428 -10.30 4.31 86.30
CA ILE A 428 -9.88 4.40 87.71
C ILE A 428 -9.75 3.00 88.33
N ALA A 429 -10.77 2.14 88.15
CA ALA A 429 -10.73 0.77 88.67
C ALA A 429 -9.59 -0.06 88.05
N LYS A 430 -9.39 0.07 86.74
CA LYS A 430 -8.37 -0.64 85.96
C LYS A 430 -6.95 -0.22 86.33
N LYS A 431 -6.71 1.09 86.59
CA LYS A 431 -5.39 1.61 86.96
C LYS A 431 -4.96 1.21 88.38
N ILE A 432 -5.91 1.06 89.30
CA ILE A 432 -5.68 0.44 90.62
C ILE A 432 -5.26 -1.02 90.44
N MET A 433 -5.99 -1.79 89.63
CA MET A 433 -5.67 -3.21 89.36
C MET A 433 -4.32 -3.42 88.67
N PHE A 434 -3.92 -2.53 87.76
CA PHE A 434 -2.65 -2.66 87.02
C PHE A 434 -1.43 -2.34 87.90
N SER A 435 -1.55 -1.36 88.80
CA SER A 435 -0.47 -0.93 89.71
C SER A 435 -0.03 -2.03 90.70
N LEU A 436 -0.84 -3.09 90.87
CA LEU A 436 -0.56 -4.23 91.74
C LEU A 436 0.25 -5.36 91.06
N ARG A 437 0.64 -5.24 89.78
CA ARG A 437 1.04 -6.43 88.98
C ARG A 437 2.39 -6.43 88.25
N GLU A 438 3.02 -5.29 87.95
CA GLU A 438 4.17 -5.24 87.01
C GLU A 438 5.53 -4.74 87.57
N GLU A 439 5.86 -5.05 88.83
CA GLU A 439 7.24 -4.86 89.32
C GLU A 439 8.23 -5.92 88.75
N LYS A 440 8.92 -5.62 87.62
CA LYS A 440 10.39 -5.82 87.42
C LYS A 440 10.87 -5.51 85.97
N PRO A 441 12.16 -5.13 85.74
CA PRO A 441 12.59 -4.45 84.49
C PRO A 441 13.66 -5.16 83.61
N LYS A 442 14.10 -4.46 82.54
CA LYS A 442 14.70 -4.91 81.26
C LYS A 442 16.25 -5.00 81.17
N SER A 443 16.74 -5.62 80.07
CA SER A 443 18.04 -5.41 79.37
C SER A 443 17.86 -5.80 77.87
N GLY A 444 18.74 -5.61 76.85
CA GLY A 444 20.14 -5.13 76.77
C GLY A 444 20.60 -4.86 75.30
N TYR A 445 21.86 -5.21 74.95
CA TYR A 445 22.52 -5.06 73.61
C TYR A 445 23.42 -6.31 73.31
N LYS A 446 24.15 -6.55 72.20
CA LYS A 446 24.66 -5.83 70.98
C LYS A 446 24.88 -6.92 69.85
N SER A 447 25.56 -6.85 68.69
CA SER A 447 26.53 -5.95 68.01
C SER A 447 26.58 -6.19 66.45
N TYR A 448 27.67 -5.80 65.77
CA TYR A 448 27.96 -5.91 64.31
C TYR A 448 28.85 -7.10 63.86
N GLY A 449 28.86 -7.43 62.55
CA GLY A 449 29.85 -8.28 61.82
C GLY A 449 29.22 -9.42 60.98
N GLY A 450 29.78 -9.95 59.88
CA GLY A 450 30.96 -9.58 59.09
C GLY A 450 31.48 -10.73 58.18
N ASP A 451 31.65 -10.48 56.87
CA ASP A 451 32.38 -11.24 55.83
C ASP A 451 32.21 -12.77 55.58
N SER A 452 31.59 -13.05 54.41
CA SER A 452 32.18 -13.85 53.30
C SER A 452 32.11 -15.40 53.21
N ARG A 453 32.06 -15.84 51.93
CA ARG A 453 32.38 -17.17 51.34
C ARG A 453 31.35 -18.32 51.47
N SER A 454 31.42 -19.18 50.43
CA SER A 454 30.63 -20.37 50.08
C SER A 454 29.11 -20.21 50.10
#